data_AF-A0A9W8Y0A1-F1
#
_entry.id   AF-A0A9W8Y0A1-F1
#
_cell.length_a   1.000
_cell.length_b   1.000
_cell.length_c   1.000
_cell.angle_alpha   90.00
_cell.angle_beta   90.00
_cell.angle_gamma   90.00
#
_symmetry.space_group_name_H-M   'P 1'
#
loop_
_entity.id
_entity.type
_entity.pdbx_description
1 polymer ?
#
loop_
_entity_poly.entity_id
_entity_poly.type
_entity_poly.pdbx_seq_one_letter_code
_entity_poly.pdbx_strand_id
1 'polypeptide(L)'
;MAARADGELTPARATPLGQDEGARSVSSSGTATDVGSADDSVDDKDDLKSKMMLLWAERKNTDLEQNLRESKNEKEALKAQVVELQAELHAVRAVSIEEHGQMVAAIEAKRLSQETAEEAKQHADRLRTKMRTMQGKNEGLVKEVKILQLKLEEAILRTEDTSGTAELIAQLEKTHAAYKDKIALLTEKNTQLINKNDELTAKHFAASETIKKNESDVNFYRAKCENKEHDIDRLKSNIANMRKEKQERESSIKITKANVAYYITCLDMADAGYRHFTCAHDNLGNVPDGRNTTQQAKAFTVATMLFKEWQHDKYFIEQYIQTRVYQVEHHRAHEKVNQGRGDFSENIYNTFLAVDKTRNATISGF
;
A
#
# COMPACT_ATOMS: atom_id res chain seq x y z
N MET A 1 23.84 5.58 7.11
CA MET A 1 23.51 5.38 8.54
C MET A 1 23.70 3.89 8.81
N ALA A 2 24.72 3.41 9.53
CA ALA A 2 25.29 3.79 10.82
C ALA A 2 24.67 3.00 11.99
N ALA A 3 25.27 1.85 12.26
CA ALA A 3 25.22 1.14 13.54
C ALA A 3 26.52 0.32 13.67
N ARG A 4 27.45 0.76 14.52
CA ARG A 4 28.52 -0.08 15.06
C ARG A 4 28.11 -0.48 16.48
N ALA A 5 28.51 -1.67 16.90
CA ALA A 5 28.50 -2.09 18.30
C ALA A 5 29.90 -2.61 18.62
N ASP A 6 30.68 -1.77 19.30
CA ASP A 6 31.99 -2.16 19.85
C ASP A 6 31.77 -2.71 21.27
N GLY A 7 32.66 -3.60 21.75
CA GLY A 7 32.56 -4.20 23.08
C GLY A 7 33.89 -4.77 23.57
N GLU A 8 33.93 -5.05 24.88
CA GLU A 8 35.04 -5.69 25.63
C GLU A 8 36.35 -4.87 25.77
N LEU A 9 37.20 -5.03 26.80
CA LEU A 9 37.01 -5.29 28.25
C LEU A 9 38.30 -4.84 29.00
N THR A 10 38.20 -4.45 30.28
CA THR A 10 39.33 -4.16 31.21
C THR A 10 39.83 -5.45 31.91
N PRO A 11 40.89 -5.54 32.79
CA PRO A 11 41.51 -4.49 33.65
C PRO A 11 43.02 -4.62 34.08
N ALA A 12 43.44 -3.80 35.08
CA ALA A 12 44.44 -4.07 36.17
C ALA A 12 45.99 -4.08 35.88
N ARG A 13 46.94 -3.83 36.83
CA ARG A 13 46.96 -3.17 38.18
C ARG A 13 48.40 -3.05 38.81
N ALA A 14 48.72 -1.88 39.42
CA ALA A 14 49.63 -1.58 40.58
C ALA A 14 51.21 -1.57 40.53
N THR A 15 51.77 -0.79 41.48
CA THR A 15 53.16 -0.44 41.92
C THR A 15 53.61 -1.28 43.18
N PRO A 16 54.73 -1.07 43.97
CA PRO A 16 55.49 0.17 44.35
C PRO A 16 57.05 0.04 44.60
N LEU A 17 57.68 0.99 45.33
CA LEU A 17 59.10 1.04 45.79
C LEU A 17 59.26 1.80 47.16
N GLY A 18 60.48 1.82 47.79
CA GLY A 18 60.75 2.14 49.23
C GLY A 18 61.52 3.43 49.64
N GLN A 19 62.18 3.43 50.82
CA GLN A 19 62.61 4.60 51.69
C GLN A 19 64.10 4.54 52.20
N ASP A 20 64.70 5.62 52.79
CA ASP A 20 65.98 5.58 53.61
C ASP A 20 66.37 6.85 54.47
N GLU A 21 67.48 6.78 55.27
CA GLU A 21 68.39 7.76 56.02
C GLU A 21 67.99 8.45 57.38
N GLY A 22 68.84 9.00 58.33
CA GLY A 22 70.31 9.31 58.61
C GLY A 22 70.48 9.95 60.07
N ALA A 23 71.52 10.56 60.74
CA ALA A 23 73.01 10.88 60.79
C ALA A 23 73.35 11.55 62.23
N ARG A 24 74.47 12.14 62.80
CA ARG A 24 75.97 12.40 62.70
C ARG A 24 76.54 13.19 63.98
N SER A 25 77.82 13.12 64.46
CA SER A 25 78.44 14.01 65.58
C SER A 25 80.01 13.90 65.87
N VAL A 26 80.71 14.82 66.65
CA VAL A 26 82.19 14.78 67.05
C VAL A 26 82.78 15.80 68.15
N SER A 27 84.06 15.64 68.65
CA SER A 27 85.05 16.61 69.33
C SER A 27 85.07 16.95 70.89
N SER A 28 86.09 17.57 71.61
CA SER A 28 87.63 17.58 71.66
C SER A 28 88.35 18.58 72.68
N SER A 29 89.57 18.27 73.26
CA SER A 29 90.73 19.15 73.77
C SER A 29 90.97 19.59 75.29
N GLY A 30 92.25 19.90 75.75
CA GLY A 30 92.67 20.58 77.07
C GLY A 30 94.09 20.32 77.72
N THR A 31 94.69 21.20 78.61
CA THR A 31 96.12 21.11 79.17
C THR A 31 96.56 21.81 80.54
N ALA A 32 97.48 21.15 81.32
CA ALA A 32 98.75 21.58 82.06
C ALA A 32 98.94 22.31 83.48
N THR A 33 99.87 21.76 84.33
CA THR A 33 100.91 22.35 85.30
C THR A 33 100.59 23.17 86.60
N ASP A 34 101.37 23.29 87.73
CA ASP A 34 102.58 22.63 88.37
C ASP A 34 102.75 22.98 89.93
N VAL A 35 103.79 22.44 90.62
CA VAL A 35 104.31 22.43 92.05
C VAL A 35 104.67 23.81 92.73
N GLY A 36 104.93 24.03 94.06
CA GLY A 36 104.91 23.24 95.34
C GLY A 36 106.10 23.52 96.34
N SER A 37 106.03 23.06 97.62
CA SER A 37 107.10 23.07 98.72
C SER A 37 107.64 24.43 99.24
N ALA A 38 108.47 24.61 100.31
CA ALA A 38 108.79 23.96 101.64
C ALA A 38 109.69 24.98 102.47
N ASP A 39 110.52 24.77 103.53
CA ASP A 39 111.03 23.63 104.35
C ASP A 39 111.71 24.15 105.70
N ASP A 40 112.38 23.29 106.51
CA ASP A 40 112.89 23.52 107.92
C ASP A 40 114.37 23.00 108.15
N SER A 41 115.17 23.12 109.25
CA SER A 41 115.48 24.12 110.33
C SER A 41 116.76 23.71 111.18
N VAL A 42 117.14 24.49 112.24
CA VAL A 42 117.85 24.09 113.51
C VAL A 42 119.41 23.83 113.63
N ASP A 43 119.99 24.36 114.73
CA ASP A 43 121.19 24.07 115.61
C ASP A 43 122.67 23.74 115.19
N ASP A 44 123.58 24.67 115.54
CA ASP A 44 124.76 24.60 116.45
C ASP A 44 125.81 23.44 116.53
N LYS A 45 127.11 23.83 116.43
CA LYS A 45 128.27 23.40 117.28
C LYS A 45 129.60 24.17 117.00
N ASP A 46 130.42 24.29 118.06
CA ASP A 46 131.46 25.28 118.50
C ASP A 46 132.25 26.17 117.49
N ASP A 47 132.27 27.51 117.72
CA ASP A 47 132.66 28.58 116.76
C ASP A 47 133.83 28.31 115.80
N LEU A 48 135.07 28.10 116.26
CA LEU A 48 136.19 28.01 115.31
C LEU A 48 136.10 26.71 114.48
N LYS A 49 135.49 25.67 115.05
CA LYS A 49 135.12 24.47 114.32
C LYS A 49 133.86 24.71 113.47
N SER A 50 132.94 25.59 113.87
CA SER A 50 131.88 26.12 113.00
C SER A 50 132.48 26.86 111.80
N LYS A 51 133.56 27.63 111.94
CA LYS A 51 134.23 28.33 110.82
C LYS A 51 134.90 27.37 109.85
N MET A 52 135.53 26.31 110.34
CA MET A 52 136.10 25.27 109.47
C MET A 52 135.01 24.37 108.86
N MET A 53 133.93 24.10 109.60
CA MET A 53 132.72 23.48 109.05
C MET A 53 131.95 24.42 108.13
N LEU A 54 132.07 25.74 108.25
CA LEU A 54 131.51 26.74 107.34
C LEU A 54 132.27 26.73 106.04
N LEU A 55 133.60 26.73 106.04
CA LEU A 55 134.39 26.52 104.81
C LEU A 55 134.09 25.15 104.16
N TRP A 56 133.80 24.12 104.97
CA TRP A 56 133.37 22.80 104.45
C TRP A 56 131.90 22.78 104.00
N ALA A 57 131.04 23.59 104.61
CA ALA A 57 129.62 23.72 104.27
C ALA A 57 129.39 24.67 103.10
N GLU A 58 130.17 25.73 102.94
CA GLU A 58 130.27 26.59 101.76
C GLU A 58 130.77 25.76 100.57
N ARG A 59 131.76 24.89 100.79
CA ARG A 59 132.20 23.91 99.78
C ARG A 59 131.08 22.92 99.44
N LYS A 60 130.42 22.35 100.46
CA LYS A 60 129.26 21.46 100.26
C LYS A 60 128.05 22.19 99.66
N ASN A 61 127.93 23.50 99.84
CA ASN A 61 126.87 24.34 99.28
C ASN A 61 127.19 24.69 97.82
N THR A 62 128.47 24.88 97.45
CA THR A 62 128.88 24.95 96.05
C THR A 62 128.74 23.58 95.36
N ASP A 63 129.01 22.46 96.05
CA ASP A 63 128.69 21.12 95.55
C ASP A 63 127.16 20.95 95.37
N LEU A 64 126.33 21.47 96.27
CA LEU A 64 124.86 21.45 96.14
C LEU A 64 124.34 22.40 95.03
N GLU A 65 124.91 23.60 94.87
CA GLU A 65 124.63 24.50 93.74
C GLU A 65 125.05 23.88 92.40
N GLN A 66 126.14 23.10 92.38
CA GLN A 66 126.54 22.31 91.23
C GLN A 66 125.54 21.19 90.94
N ASN A 67 125.14 20.39 91.94
CA ASN A 67 124.07 19.39 91.79
C ASN A 67 122.74 20.03 91.32
N LEU A 68 122.41 21.24 91.79
CA LEU A 68 121.23 21.99 91.37
C LEU A 68 121.36 22.50 89.91
N ARG A 69 122.57 22.83 89.44
CA ARG A 69 122.84 23.10 88.02
C ARG A 69 122.73 21.83 87.18
N GLU A 70 123.31 20.72 87.63
CA GLU A 70 123.28 19.45 86.92
C GLU A 70 121.84 18.93 86.77
N SER A 71 121.05 18.96 87.86
CA SER A 71 119.62 18.61 87.81
C SER A 71 118.77 19.60 86.98
N LYS A 72 119.14 20.89 86.92
CA LYS A 72 118.52 21.84 85.96
C LYS A 72 118.85 21.50 84.51
N ASN A 73 120.11 21.20 84.21
CA ASN A 73 120.54 20.80 82.87
C ASN A 73 119.85 19.49 82.44
N GLU A 74 119.70 18.54 83.36
CA GLU A 74 118.97 17.28 83.15
C GLU A 74 117.47 17.53 82.91
N LYS A 75 116.84 18.46 83.63
CA LYS A 75 115.46 18.89 83.40
C LYS A 75 115.27 19.61 82.04
N GLU A 76 116.29 20.30 81.53
CA GLU A 76 116.26 20.88 80.18
C GLU A 76 116.54 19.83 79.07
N ALA A 77 117.42 18.85 79.32
CA ALA A 77 117.64 17.72 78.41
C ALA A 77 116.38 16.84 78.27
N LEU A 78 115.67 16.57 79.36
CA LEU A 78 114.37 15.88 79.34
C LEU A 78 113.30 16.69 78.59
N LYS A 79 113.32 18.04 78.70
CA LYS A 79 112.45 18.90 77.88
C LYS A 79 112.77 18.77 76.38
N ALA A 80 114.04 18.68 76.00
CA ALA A 80 114.43 18.49 74.61
C ALA A 80 113.90 17.16 74.05
N GLN A 81 114.07 16.05 74.78
CA GLN A 81 113.52 14.74 74.39
C GLN A 81 111.99 14.76 74.24
N VAL A 82 111.26 15.48 75.10
CA VAL A 82 109.79 15.60 74.97
C VAL A 82 109.38 16.35 73.71
N VAL A 83 110.15 17.35 73.27
CA VAL A 83 109.91 18.07 72.00
C VAL A 83 110.25 17.19 70.80
N GLU A 84 111.34 16.41 70.86
CA GLU A 84 111.76 15.48 69.81
C GLU A 84 110.74 14.36 69.61
N LEU A 85 110.28 13.71 70.68
CA LEU A 85 109.22 12.70 70.64
C LEU A 85 107.87 13.25 70.13
N GLN A 86 107.58 14.53 70.38
CA GLN A 86 106.39 15.18 69.80
C GLN A 86 106.53 15.41 68.28
N ALA A 87 107.74 15.68 67.77
CA ALA A 87 107.99 15.75 66.33
C ALA A 87 107.82 14.39 65.65
N GLU A 88 108.35 13.31 66.25
CA GLU A 88 108.17 11.94 65.75
C GLU A 88 106.68 11.53 65.73
N LEU A 89 105.93 11.83 66.78
CA LEU A 89 104.49 11.54 66.85
C LEU A 89 103.69 12.23 65.72
N HIS A 90 104.11 13.43 65.32
CA HIS A 90 103.52 14.15 64.19
C HIS A 90 103.95 13.57 62.83
N ALA A 91 105.18 13.09 62.68
CA ALA A 91 105.63 12.41 61.47
C ALA A 91 104.87 11.09 61.23
N VAL A 92 104.70 10.26 62.27
CA VAL A 92 103.93 9.00 62.19
C VAL A 92 102.46 9.25 61.83
N ARG A 93 101.86 10.32 62.34
CA ARG A 93 100.48 10.72 61.96
C ARG A 93 100.36 11.15 60.50
N ALA A 94 101.38 11.77 59.91
CA ALA A 94 101.33 12.16 58.50
C ALA A 94 101.28 10.92 57.58
N VAL A 95 102.20 9.96 57.78
CA VAL A 95 102.29 8.73 56.98
C VAL A 95 101.00 7.90 57.08
N SER A 96 100.48 7.72 58.30
CA SER A 96 99.26 6.92 58.52
C SER A 96 98.01 7.47 57.83
N ILE A 97 97.91 8.80 57.64
CA ILE A 97 96.81 9.43 56.90
C ILE A 97 96.96 9.20 55.39
N GLU A 98 98.20 9.27 54.87
CA GLU A 98 98.49 9.11 53.44
C GLU A 98 98.28 7.67 52.96
N GLU A 99 98.73 6.67 53.73
CA GLU A 99 98.46 5.24 53.46
C GLU A 99 96.96 4.92 53.50
N HIS A 100 96.23 5.46 54.48
CA HIS A 100 94.80 5.19 54.61
C HIS A 100 93.99 5.84 53.47
N GLY A 101 94.43 6.98 52.95
CA GLY A 101 93.86 7.61 51.75
C GLY A 101 94.08 6.78 50.49
N GLN A 102 95.28 6.21 50.30
CA GLN A 102 95.57 5.32 49.17
C GLN A 102 94.72 4.04 49.20
N MET A 103 94.48 3.47 50.38
CA MET A 103 93.64 2.27 50.51
C MET A 103 92.16 2.55 50.17
N VAL A 104 91.62 3.71 50.57
CA VAL A 104 90.23 4.10 50.22
C VAL A 104 90.08 4.29 48.71
N ALA A 105 91.00 5.02 48.07
CA ALA A 105 90.98 5.21 46.62
C ALA A 105 91.04 3.89 45.84
N ALA A 106 91.84 2.92 46.32
CA ALA A 106 91.92 1.59 45.72
C ALA A 106 90.62 0.78 45.85
N ILE A 107 89.86 0.95 46.93
CA ILE A 107 88.57 0.28 47.14
C ILE A 107 87.48 0.88 46.25
N GLU A 108 87.38 2.22 46.15
CA GLU A 108 86.40 2.89 45.31
C GLU A 108 86.64 2.64 43.81
N ALA A 109 87.90 2.70 43.36
CA ALA A 109 88.26 2.36 41.98
C ALA A 109 87.87 0.92 41.61
N LYS A 110 88.01 -0.02 42.55
CA LYS A 110 87.64 -1.43 42.34
C LYS A 110 86.12 -1.62 42.32
N ARG A 111 85.36 -0.86 43.11
CA ARG A 111 83.89 -0.87 43.09
C ARG A 111 83.35 -0.36 41.74
N LEU A 112 83.81 0.81 41.30
CA LEU A 112 83.45 1.40 40.00
C LEU A 112 83.81 0.48 38.82
N SER A 113 84.94 -0.24 38.91
CA SER A 113 85.34 -1.24 37.90
C SER A 113 84.43 -2.48 37.85
N GLN A 114 83.72 -2.82 38.93
CA GLN A 114 82.73 -3.90 38.92
C GLN A 114 81.36 -3.39 38.45
N GLU A 115 80.95 -2.23 38.93
CA GLU A 115 79.66 -1.58 38.60
C GLU A 115 79.54 -1.36 37.07
N THR A 116 80.59 -0.81 36.45
CA THR A 116 80.68 -0.64 34.98
C THR A 116 80.78 -1.96 34.20
N ALA A 117 81.36 -3.02 34.77
CA ALA A 117 81.42 -4.34 34.13
C ALA A 117 80.07 -5.05 34.14
N GLU A 118 79.31 -4.94 35.24
CA GLU A 118 77.96 -5.48 35.37
C GLU A 118 76.98 -4.75 34.42
N GLU A 119 77.10 -3.42 34.29
CA GLU A 119 76.34 -2.63 33.31
C GLU A 119 76.69 -3.01 31.86
N ALA A 120 77.98 -3.12 31.52
CA ALA A 120 78.42 -3.52 30.19
C ALA A 120 77.89 -4.92 29.80
N LYS A 121 77.86 -5.85 30.76
CA LYS A 121 77.30 -7.20 30.61
C LYS A 121 75.78 -7.16 30.40
N GLN A 122 75.04 -6.39 31.22
CA GLN A 122 73.60 -6.17 31.00
C GLN A 122 73.31 -5.53 29.63
N HIS A 123 74.13 -4.58 29.19
CA HIS A 123 73.98 -3.94 27.88
C HIS A 123 74.29 -4.93 26.73
N ALA A 124 75.32 -5.77 26.87
CA ALA A 124 75.64 -6.83 25.92
C ALA A 124 74.52 -7.88 25.80
N ASP A 125 73.90 -8.30 26.91
CA ASP A 125 72.79 -9.25 26.88
C ASP A 125 71.47 -8.63 26.40
N ARG A 126 71.23 -7.33 26.65
CA ARG A 126 70.17 -6.55 25.99
C ARG A 126 70.40 -6.44 24.47
N LEU A 127 71.65 -6.28 24.02
CA LEU A 127 71.99 -6.31 22.60
C LEU A 127 71.81 -7.71 21.99
N ARG A 128 72.24 -8.78 22.67
CA ARG A 128 72.03 -10.17 22.20
C ARG A 128 70.55 -10.54 22.10
N THR A 129 69.71 -10.13 23.05
CA THR A 129 68.26 -10.37 22.98
C THR A 129 67.59 -9.55 21.88
N LYS A 130 67.98 -8.28 21.68
CA LYS A 130 67.58 -7.49 20.50
C LYS A 130 68.04 -8.15 19.18
N MET A 131 69.26 -8.66 19.12
CA MET A 131 69.81 -9.30 17.92
C MET A 131 69.07 -10.60 17.60
N ARG A 132 68.77 -11.45 18.60
CA ARG A 132 67.93 -12.64 18.43
C ARG A 132 66.50 -12.30 17.99
N THR A 133 65.87 -11.26 18.55
CA THR A 133 64.52 -10.86 18.12
C THR A 133 64.51 -10.24 16.72
N MET A 134 65.55 -9.49 16.33
CA MET A 134 65.72 -9.04 14.94
C MET A 134 65.97 -10.21 13.98
N GLN A 135 66.80 -11.19 14.36
CA GLN A 135 67.09 -12.37 13.55
C GLN A 135 65.84 -13.25 13.36
N GLY A 136 65.09 -13.52 14.43
CA GLY A 136 63.81 -14.23 14.36
C GLY A 136 62.74 -13.48 13.56
N LYS A 137 62.69 -12.14 13.64
CA LYS A 137 61.85 -11.32 12.74
C LYS A 137 62.30 -11.44 11.28
N ASN A 138 63.60 -11.45 11.01
CA ASN A 138 64.13 -11.59 9.66
C ASN A 138 63.81 -12.97 9.06
N GLU A 139 63.93 -14.04 9.85
CA GLU A 139 63.49 -15.38 9.46
C GLU A 139 61.97 -15.47 9.24
N GLY A 140 61.17 -14.74 10.04
CA GLY A 140 59.73 -14.59 9.84
C GLY A 140 59.40 -13.92 8.50
N LEU A 141 60.03 -12.77 8.23
CA LEU A 141 59.85 -12.02 6.99
C LEU A 141 60.34 -12.82 5.76
N VAL A 142 61.43 -13.57 5.86
CA VAL A 142 61.89 -14.46 4.77
C VAL A 142 60.88 -15.58 4.49
N LYS A 143 60.24 -16.15 5.52
CA LYS A 143 59.15 -17.13 5.34
C LYS A 143 57.92 -16.47 4.73
N GLU A 144 57.55 -15.27 5.17
CA GLU A 144 56.41 -14.52 4.64
C GLU A 144 56.60 -14.11 3.17
N VAL A 145 57.78 -13.56 2.81
CA VAL A 145 58.16 -13.28 1.42
C VAL A 145 58.07 -14.54 0.56
N LYS A 146 58.54 -15.69 1.05
CA LYS A 146 58.45 -16.95 0.30
C LYS A 146 57.01 -17.46 0.15
N ILE A 147 56.15 -17.24 1.15
CA ILE A 147 54.70 -17.54 1.04
C ILE A 147 54.02 -16.59 0.05
N LEU A 148 54.41 -15.31 0.01
CA LEU A 148 53.89 -14.33 -0.94
C LEU A 148 54.39 -14.62 -2.38
N GLN A 149 55.62 -15.08 -2.55
CA GLN A 149 56.14 -15.59 -3.84
C GLN A 149 55.34 -16.80 -4.32
N LEU A 150 55.14 -17.82 -3.48
CA LEU A 150 54.34 -18.99 -3.84
C LEU A 150 52.87 -18.62 -4.17
N LYS A 151 52.27 -17.66 -3.45
CA LYS A 151 50.93 -17.14 -3.77
C LYS A 151 50.90 -16.32 -5.07
N LEU A 152 51.99 -15.63 -5.42
CA LEU A 152 52.12 -14.91 -6.68
C LEU A 152 52.29 -15.89 -7.85
N GLU A 153 53.11 -16.93 -7.68
CA GLU A 153 53.27 -18.03 -8.65
C GLU A 153 51.94 -18.79 -8.83
N GLU A 154 51.23 -19.09 -7.73
CA GLU A 154 49.89 -19.70 -7.78
C GLU A 154 48.87 -18.79 -8.50
N ALA A 155 48.90 -17.47 -8.25
CA ALA A 155 48.06 -16.51 -8.95
C ALA A 155 48.41 -16.41 -10.45
N ILE A 156 49.70 -16.40 -10.79
CA ILE A 156 50.19 -16.39 -12.18
C ILE A 156 49.71 -17.66 -12.90
N LEU A 157 49.92 -18.85 -12.33
CA LEU A 157 49.44 -20.10 -12.92
C LEU A 157 47.91 -20.12 -13.10
N ARG A 158 47.15 -19.59 -12.14
CA ARG A 158 45.68 -19.41 -12.26
C ARG A 158 45.27 -18.40 -13.35
N THR A 159 46.17 -17.50 -13.76
CA THR A 159 45.97 -16.58 -14.89
C THR A 159 46.55 -17.09 -16.22
N GLU A 160 47.52 -18.01 -16.20
CA GLU A 160 48.03 -18.69 -17.40
C GLU A 160 47.07 -19.80 -17.85
N ASP A 161 46.39 -20.46 -16.91
CA ASP A 161 45.27 -21.37 -17.18
C ASP A 161 43.95 -20.63 -17.55
N THR A 162 44.05 -19.39 -18.04
CA THR A 162 42.88 -18.62 -18.54
C THR A 162 42.33 -19.15 -19.86
N SER A 163 42.95 -20.17 -20.47
CA SER A 163 42.40 -20.84 -21.65
C SER A 163 40.97 -21.34 -21.41
N GLY A 164 40.75 -22.07 -20.31
CA GLY A 164 39.43 -22.61 -19.95
C GLY A 164 38.42 -21.53 -19.50
N THR A 165 38.87 -20.43 -18.89
CA THR A 165 37.97 -19.34 -18.50
C THR A 165 37.60 -18.45 -19.67
N ALA A 166 38.51 -18.19 -20.60
CA ALA A 166 38.23 -17.50 -21.86
C ALA A 166 37.31 -18.34 -22.77
N GLU A 167 37.51 -19.65 -22.85
CA GLU A 167 36.62 -20.55 -23.61
C GLU A 167 35.23 -20.63 -22.97
N LEU A 168 35.12 -20.66 -21.64
CA LEU A 168 33.84 -20.57 -20.94
C LEU A 168 33.14 -19.22 -21.18
N ILE A 169 33.87 -18.10 -21.16
CA ILE A 169 33.33 -16.78 -21.50
C ILE A 169 32.81 -16.76 -22.93
N ALA A 170 33.57 -17.28 -23.91
CA ALA A 170 33.12 -17.36 -25.30
C ALA A 170 31.87 -18.25 -25.48
N GLN A 171 31.74 -19.35 -24.71
CA GLN A 171 30.51 -20.16 -24.69
C GLN A 171 29.33 -19.41 -24.05
N LEU A 172 29.56 -18.66 -22.98
CA LEU A 172 28.53 -17.83 -22.32
C LEU A 172 28.07 -16.68 -23.22
N GLU A 173 28.99 -15.99 -23.91
CA GLU A 173 28.65 -14.95 -24.88
C GLU A 173 27.86 -15.52 -26.07
N LYS A 174 28.29 -16.67 -26.63
CA LYS A 174 27.60 -17.35 -27.72
C LYS A 174 26.20 -17.83 -27.34
N THR A 175 26.01 -18.37 -26.13
CA THR A 175 24.69 -18.77 -25.65
C THR A 175 23.82 -17.57 -25.28
N HIS A 176 24.38 -16.51 -24.69
CA HIS A 176 23.68 -15.25 -24.42
C HIS A 176 23.20 -14.57 -25.72
N ALA A 177 24.01 -14.55 -26.77
CA ALA A 177 23.61 -14.10 -28.10
C ALA A 177 22.43 -14.94 -28.65
N ALA A 178 22.54 -16.27 -28.63
CA ALA A 178 21.46 -17.15 -29.08
C ALA A 178 20.16 -16.98 -28.27
N TYR A 179 20.24 -16.72 -26.96
CA TYR A 179 19.08 -16.38 -26.14
C TYR A 179 18.50 -14.99 -26.48
N LYS A 180 19.35 -13.99 -26.75
CA LYS A 180 18.93 -12.65 -27.18
C LYS A 180 18.16 -12.69 -28.50
N ASP A 181 18.65 -13.44 -29.48
CA ASP A 181 18.00 -13.62 -30.78
C ASP A 181 16.66 -14.37 -30.63
N LYS A 182 16.62 -15.40 -29.77
CA LYS A 182 15.39 -16.12 -29.42
C LYS A 182 14.38 -15.23 -28.70
N ILE A 183 14.82 -14.32 -27.84
CA ILE A 183 13.96 -13.32 -27.19
C ILE A 183 13.38 -12.36 -28.24
N ALA A 184 14.20 -11.85 -29.16
CA ALA A 184 13.74 -10.97 -30.24
C ALA A 184 12.65 -11.64 -31.12
N LEU A 185 12.88 -12.88 -31.56
CA LEU A 185 11.90 -13.64 -32.36
C LEU A 185 10.62 -13.96 -31.59
N LEU A 186 10.70 -14.25 -30.29
CA LEU A 186 9.52 -14.44 -29.44
C LEU A 186 8.77 -13.12 -29.21
N THR A 187 9.46 -12.00 -29.05
CA THR A 187 8.85 -10.67 -28.96
C THR A 187 8.08 -10.33 -30.24
N GLU A 188 8.71 -10.49 -31.41
CA GLU A 188 8.07 -10.22 -32.70
C GLU A 188 6.81 -11.08 -32.89
N LYS A 189 6.92 -12.40 -32.63
CA LYS A 189 5.78 -13.32 -32.71
C LYS A 189 4.66 -12.93 -31.73
N ASN A 190 4.99 -12.42 -30.55
CA ASN A 190 3.99 -11.95 -29.59
C ASN A 190 3.28 -10.69 -30.11
N THR A 191 4.02 -9.72 -30.68
CA THR A 191 3.42 -8.54 -31.35
C THR A 191 2.51 -8.94 -32.51
N GLN A 192 2.90 -9.90 -33.35
CA GLN A 192 2.05 -10.43 -34.42
C GLN A 192 0.76 -11.07 -33.88
N LEU A 193 0.83 -11.78 -32.75
CA LEU A 193 -0.34 -12.39 -32.11
C LEU A 193 -1.27 -11.35 -31.47
N ILE A 194 -0.72 -10.30 -30.85
CA ILE A 194 -1.49 -9.17 -30.30
C ILE A 194 -2.27 -8.48 -31.44
N ASN A 195 -1.58 -8.04 -32.50
CA ASN A 195 -2.21 -7.37 -33.64
C ASN A 195 -3.34 -8.21 -34.27
N LYS A 196 -3.15 -9.54 -34.35
CA LYS A 196 -4.17 -10.47 -34.86
C LYS A 196 -5.35 -10.64 -33.89
N ASN A 197 -5.12 -10.60 -32.58
CA ASN A 197 -6.18 -10.63 -31.58
C ASN A 197 -7.02 -9.35 -31.61
N ASP A 198 -6.39 -8.19 -31.80
CA ASP A 198 -7.06 -6.91 -31.96
C ASP A 198 -7.91 -6.87 -33.25
N GLU A 199 -7.38 -7.39 -34.36
CA GLU A 199 -8.12 -7.54 -35.62
C GLU A 199 -9.36 -8.45 -35.48
N LEU A 200 -9.21 -9.60 -34.81
CA LEU A 200 -10.32 -10.52 -34.54
C LEU A 200 -11.35 -9.89 -33.57
N THR A 201 -10.90 -9.14 -32.58
CA THR A 201 -11.75 -8.41 -31.63
C THR A 201 -12.58 -7.34 -32.35
N ALA A 202 -11.96 -6.54 -33.22
CA ALA A 202 -12.65 -5.55 -34.04
C ALA A 202 -13.69 -6.19 -34.97
N LYS A 203 -13.34 -7.30 -35.63
CA LYS A 203 -14.28 -8.09 -36.46
C LYS A 203 -15.46 -8.65 -35.64
N HIS A 204 -15.20 -9.12 -34.42
CA HIS A 204 -16.25 -9.62 -33.52
C HIS A 204 -17.22 -8.50 -33.09
N PHE A 205 -16.72 -7.30 -32.77
CA PHE A 205 -17.57 -6.15 -32.46
C PHE A 205 -18.45 -5.73 -33.64
N ALA A 206 -17.89 -5.60 -34.85
CA ALA A 206 -18.65 -5.27 -36.06
C ALA A 206 -19.72 -6.33 -36.40
N ALA A 207 -19.41 -7.61 -36.21
CA ALA A 207 -20.38 -8.70 -36.36
C ALA A 207 -21.49 -8.62 -35.30
N SER A 208 -21.16 -8.35 -34.04
CA SER A 208 -22.14 -8.19 -32.95
C SER A 208 -23.09 -7.00 -33.19
N GLU A 209 -22.58 -5.88 -33.67
CA GLU A 209 -23.39 -4.71 -34.04
C GLU A 209 -24.33 -5.01 -35.23
N THR A 210 -23.82 -5.73 -36.23
CA THR A 210 -24.64 -6.21 -37.37
C THR A 210 -25.76 -7.15 -36.90
N ILE A 211 -25.48 -8.06 -35.96
CA ILE A 211 -26.49 -8.95 -35.37
C ILE A 211 -27.58 -8.16 -34.63
N LYS A 212 -27.20 -7.18 -33.80
CA LYS A 212 -28.17 -6.32 -33.09
C LYS A 212 -29.08 -5.54 -34.04
N LYS A 213 -28.53 -5.04 -35.16
CA LYS A 213 -29.33 -4.39 -36.20
C LYS A 213 -30.33 -5.37 -36.83
N ASN A 214 -29.86 -6.56 -37.23
CA ASN A 214 -30.72 -7.59 -37.83
C ASN A 214 -31.81 -8.06 -36.85
N GLU A 215 -31.53 -8.12 -35.54
CA GLU A 215 -32.52 -8.43 -34.50
C GLU A 215 -33.59 -7.33 -34.39
N SER A 216 -33.19 -6.05 -34.45
CA SER A 216 -34.12 -4.92 -34.52
C SER A 216 -35.02 -4.99 -35.75
N ASP A 217 -34.46 -5.26 -36.93
CA ASP A 217 -35.21 -5.41 -38.18
C ASP A 217 -36.18 -6.61 -38.11
N VAL A 218 -35.75 -7.76 -37.58
CA VAL A 218 -36.62 -8.96 -37.38
C VAL A 218 -37.79 -8.65 -36.44
N ASN A 219 -37.55 -7.93 -35.34
CA ASN A 219 -38.61 -7.56 -34.40
C ASN A 219 -39.60 -6.55 -35.02
N PHE A 220 -39.11 -5.59 -35.82
CA PHE A 220 -39.97 -4.69 -36.60
C PHE A 220 -40.84 -5.44 -37.61
N TYR A 221 -40.26 -6.37 -38.37
CA TYR A 221 -41.03 -7.18 -39.33
C TYR A 221 -42.04 -8.11 -38.65
N ARG A 222 -41.71 -8.66 -37.47
CA ARG A 222 -42.66 -9.47 -36.67
C ARG A 222 -43.88 -8.67 -36.26
N ALA A 223 -43.69 -7.50 -35.62
CA ALA A 223 -44.78 -6.62 -35.23
C ALA A 223 -45.61 -6.15 -36.45
N LYS A 224 -44.97 -5.98 -37.62
CA LYS A 224 -45.64 -5.64 -38.88
C LYS A 224 -46.47 -6.80 -39.46
N CYS A 225 -46.15 -8.05 -39.15
CA CYS A 225 -46.98 -9.21 -39.48
C CYS A 225 -48.15 -9.36 -38.49
N GLU A 226 -47.90 -9.29 -37.18
CA GLU A 226 -48.92 -9.38 -36.12
C GLU A 226 -50.05 -8.34 -36.34
N ASN A 227 -49.69 -7.08 -36.63
CA ASN A 227 -50.66 -6.03 -36.97
C ASN A 227 -51.49 -6.37 -38.23
N LYS A 228 -50.89 -7.01 -39.25
CA LYS A 228 -51.60 -7.44 -40.46
C LYS A 228 -52.53 -8.62 -40.21
N GLU A 229 -52.18 -9.53 -39.31
CA GLU A 229 -53.04 -10.65 -38.92
C GLU A 229 -54.28 -10.14 -38.17
N HIS A 230 -54.11 -9.18 -37.26
CA HIS A 230 -55.24 -8.47 -36.64
C HIS A 230 -56.13 -7.74 -37.66
N ASP A 231 -55.55 -7.09 -38.68
CA ASP A 231 -56.31 -6.48 -39.78
C ASP A 231 -57.08 -7.51 -40.61
N ILE A 232 -56.46 -8.65 -40.91
CA ILE A 232 -57.09 -9.76 -41.64
C ILE A 232 -58.27 -10.32 -40.85
N ASP A 233 -58.14 -10.52 -39.53
CA ASP A 233 -59.24 -11.04 -38.70
C ASP A 233 -60.37 -10.03 -38.50
N ARG A 234 -60.04 -8.74 -38.38
CA ARG A 234 -61.02 -7.63 -38.43
C ARG A 234 -61.80 -7.64 -39.75
N LEU A 235 -61.13 -7.84 -40.88
CA LEU A 235 -61.77 -7.93 -42.20
C LEU A 235 -62.62 -9.21 -42.35
N LYS A 236 -62.17 -10.37 -41.84
CA LYS A 236 -62.98 -11.60 -41.80
C LYS A 236 -64.28 -11.39 -41.03
N SER A 237 -64.21 -10.74 -39.86
CA SER A 237 -65.38 -10.42 -39.02
C SER A 237 -66.37 -9.52 -39.75
N ASN A 238 -65.87 -8.44 -40.38
CA ASN A 238 -66.70 -7.55 -41.19
C ASN A 238 -67.37 -8.27 -42.38
N ILE A 239 -66.66 -9.19 -43.05
CA ILE A 239 -67.22 -10.00 -44.15
C ILE A 239 -68.30 -10.96 -43.64
N ALA A 240 -68.15 -11.54 -42.45
CA ALA A 240 -69.17 -12.38 -41.83
C ALA A 240 -70.45 -11.57 -41.50
N ASN A 241 -70.28 -10.38 -40.90
CA ASN A 241 -71.39 -9.49 -40.57
C ASN A 241 -72.14 -9.01 -41.82
N MET A 242 -71.43 -8.56 -42.87
CA MET A 242 -72.05 -8.16 -44.14
C MET A 242 -72.79 -9.30 -44.83
N ARG A 243 -72.32 -10.56 -44.70
CA ARG A 243 -73.05 -11.75 -45.21
C ARG A 243 -74.33 -12.01 -44.44
N LYS A 244 -74.32 -11.86 -43.11
CA LYS A 244 -75.52 -11.98 -42.26
C LYS A 244 -76.54 -10.88 -42.59
N GLU A 245 -76.12 -9.62 -42.63
CA GLU A 245 -76.99 -8.51 -43.03
C GLU A 245 -77.58 -8.70 -44.44
N LYS A 246 -76.78 -9.20 -45.39
CA LYS A 246 -77.26 -9.52 -46.73
C LYS A 246 -78.39 -10.56 -46.67
N GLN A 247 -78.18 -11.67 -45.96
CA GLN A 247 -79.17 -12.74 -45.83
C GLN A 247 -80.46 -12.26 -45.15
N GLU A 248 -80.35 -11.39 -44.13
CA GLU A 248 -81.48 -10.77 -43.44
C GLU A 248 -82.28 -9.86 -44.39
N ARG A 249 -81.58 -9.01 -45.17
CA ARG A 249 -82.21 -8.15 -46.20
C ARG A 249 -82.84 -8.96 -47.34
N GLU A 250 -82.19 -10.01 -47.83
CA GLU A 250 -82.76 -10.90 -48.85
C GLU A 250 -84.02 -11.62 -48.36
N SER A 251 -84.04 -12.02 -47.07
CA SER A 251 -85.21 -12.62 -46.42
C SER A 251 -86.35 -11.62 -46.27
N SER A 252 -86.05 -10.39 -45.82
CA SER A 252 -87.01 -9.29 -45.74
C SER A 252 -87.62 -8.97 -47.12
N ILE A 253 -86.79 -8.80 -48.16
CA ILE A 253 -87.25 -8.55 -49.54
C ILE A 253 -88.15 -9.69 -50.05
N LYS A 254 -87.85 -10.96 -49.70
CA LYS A 254 -88.69 -12.11 -50.06
C LYS A 254 -90.06 -12.03 -49.39
N ILE A 255 -90.12 -11.68 -48.10
CA ILE A 255 -91.38 -11.49 -47.36
C ILE A 255 -92.18 -10.33 -47.96
N THR A 256 -91.57 -9.14 -48.14
CA THR A 256 -92.24 -7.99 -48.75
C THR A 256 -92.82 -8.30 -50.13
N LYS A 257 -92.09 -9.05 -50.98
CA LYS A 257 -92.61 -9.49 -52.29
C LYS A 257 -93.80 -10.46 -52.18
N ALA A 258 -93.78 -11.38 -51.21
CA ALA A 258 -94.89 -12.28 -50.96
C ALA A 258 -96.14 -11.51 -50.49
N ASN A 259 -95.98 -10.56 -49.56
CA ASN A 259 -97.06 -9.74 -49.05
C ASN A 259 -97.66 -8.86 -50.16
N VAL A 260 -96.82 -8.22 -50.99
CA VAL A 260 -97.30 -7.45 -52.17
C VAL A 260 -98.10 -8.33 -53.14
N ALA A 261 -97.63 -9.54 -53.46
CA ALA A 261 -98.35 -10.46 -54.33
C ALA A 261 -99.70 -10.92 -53.72
N TYR A 262 -99.73 -11.18 -52.40
CA TYR A 262 -100.95 -11.47 -51.65
C TYR A 262 -101.95 -10.30 -51.73
N TYR A 263 -101.52 -9.07 -51.46
CA TYR A 263 -102.41 -7.90 -51.48
C TYR A 263 -102.92 -7.56 -52.90
N ILE A 264 -102.13 -7.77 -53.95
CA ILE A 264 -102.60 -7.68 -55.34
C ILE A 264 -103.69 -8.73 -55.58
N THR A 265 -103.45 -10.00 -55.24
CA THR A 265 -104.44 -11.08 -55.39
C THR A 265 -105.75 -10.78 -54.64
N CYS A 266 -105.66 -10.18 -53.44
CA CYS A 266 -106.82 -9.74 -52.68
C CYS A 266 -107.57 -8.56 -53.32
N LEU A 267 -106.89 -7.65 -54.03
CA LEU A 267 -107.54 -6.59 -54.82
C LEU A 267 -108.21 -7.16 -56.08
N ASP A 268 -107.56 -8.09 -56.79
CA ASP A 268 -108.14 -8.76 -57.96
C ASP A 268 -109.43 -9.51 -57.59
N MET A 269 -109.43 -10.21 -56.44
CA MET A 269 -110.64 -10.83 -55.88
C MET A 269 -111.71 -9.81 -55.47
N ALA A 270 -111.34 -8.59 -55.09
CA ALA A 270 -112.28 -7.53 -54.72
C ALA A 270 -112.94 -6.88 -55.94
N ASP A 271 -112.19 -6.66 -57.01
CA ASP A 271 -112.71 -6.14 -58.28
C ASP A 271 -113.67 -7.15 -58.94
N ALA A 272 -113.27 -8.43 -59.00
CA ALA A 272 -114.13 -9.52 -59.44
C ALA A 272 -115.28 -9.87 -58.47
N GLY A 273 -115.44 -9.14 -57.35
CA GLY A 273 -116.56 -9.25 -56.42
C GLY A 273 -116.62 -10.54 -55.59
N TYR A 274 -115.56 -11.34 -55.58
CA TYR A 274 -115.52 -12.63 -54.87
C TYR A 274 -115.62 -12.46 -53.34
N ARG A 275 -116.10 -13.52 -52.69
CA ARG A 275 -115.98 -13.66 -51.23
C ARG A 275 -114.73 -14.48 -50.93
N HIS A 276 -113.87 -13.99 -50.05
CA HIS A 276 -112.67 -14.70 -49.63
C HIS A 276 -112.69 -14.96 -48.12
N PHE A 277 -111.87 -15.91 -47.69
CA PHE A 277 -111.60 -16.17 -46.29
C PHE A 277 -110.44 -15.29 -45.83
N THR A 278 -110.62 -14.57 -44.71
CA THR A 278 -109.61 -13.65 -44.14
C THR A 278 -108.84 -14.27 -42.98
N CYS A 279 -108.87 -15.60 -42.84
CA CYS A 279 -108.17 -16.33 -41.79
C CYS A 279 -106.72 -16.64 -42.19
N ALA A 280 -105.78 -16.38 -41.27
CA ALA A 280 -104.39 -16.79 -41.41
C ALA A 280 -104.22 -18.22 -40.87
N HIS A 281 -103.53 -19.07 -41.61
CA HIS A 281 -103.23 -20.45 -41.24
C HIS A 281 -101.83 -20.84 -41.73
N ASP A 282 -100.98 -21.34 -40.82
CA ASP A 282 -99.63 -21.82 -41.17
C ASP A 282 -99.65 -23.13 -41.96
N ASN A 283 -100.77 -23.87 -41.91
CA ASN A 283 -100.98 -25.12 -42.63
C ASN A 283 -102.46 -25.28 -43.02
N LEU A 284 -102.72 -25.48 -44.31
CA LEU A 284 -104.09 -25.65 -44.85
C LEU A 284 -104.69 -27.04 -44.57
N GLY A 285 -103.89 -28.03 -44.18
CA GLY A 285 -104.38 -29.38 -43.86
C GLY A 285 -105.23 -29.48 -42.59
N ASN A 286 -105.13 -28.49 -41.69
CA ASN A 286 -105.82 -28.47 -40.39
C ASN A 286 -106.69 -27.21 -40.22
N VAL A 287 -107.30 -26.70 -41.30
CA VAL A 287 -108.28 -25.60 -41.18
C VAL A 287 -109.49 -26.09 -40.37
N PRO A 288 -109.85 -25.43 -39.25
CA PRO A 288 -110.96 -25.87 -38.41
C PRO A 288 -112.29 -25.69 -39.14
N ASP A 289 -113.12 -26.74 -39.13
CA ASP A 289 -114.40 -26.73 -39.82
C ASP A 289 -115.46 -25.85 -39.09
N GLY A 290 -116.43 -25.33 -39.85
CA GLY A 290 -117.65 -24.73 -39.30
C GLY A 290 -117.57 -23.30 -38.72
N ARG A 291 -116.44 -22.58 -38.79
CA ARG A 291 -116.36 -21.17 -38.30
C ARG A 291 -115.74 -20.14 -39.25
N ASN A 292 -115.58 -20.47 -40.53
CA ASN A 292 -114.85 -19.65 -41.49
C ASN A 292 -115.72 -18.51 -42.05
N THR A 293 -115.50 -17.28 -41.56
CA THR A 293 -116.24 -16.07 -41.96
C THR A 293 -115.82 -15.56 -43.34
N THR A 294 -116.58 -15.92 -44.38
CA THR A 294 -116.40 -15.34 -45.71
C THR A 294 -116.88 -13.89 -45.76
N GLN A 295 -115.98 -12.95 -46.05
CA GLN A 295 -116.36 -11.57 -46.34
C GLN A 295 -116.32 -11.31 -47.85
N GLN A 296 -117.21 -10.45 -48.35
CA GLN A 296 -117.06 -9.91 -49.70
C GLN A 296 -115.76 -9.11 -49.75
N ALA A 297 -114.87 -9.46 -50.67
CA ALA A 297 -113.67 -8.68 -50.91
C ALA A 297 -114.10 -7.28 -51.39
N LYS A 298 -113.69 -6.24 -50.66
CA LYS A 298 -113.85 -4.84 -51.03
C LYS A 298 -112.49 -4.17 -50.92
N ALA A 299 -112.14 -3.29 -51.85
CA ALA A 299 -110.84 -2.62 -51.85
C ALA A 299 -110.51 -1.94 -50.51
N PHE A 300 -111.51 -1.36 -49.83
CA PHE A 300 -111.36 -0.82 -48.47
C PHE A 300 -110.91 -1.86 -47.43
N THR A 301 -111.43 -3.09 -47.49
CA THR A 301 -111.03 -4.19 -46.59
C THR A 301 -109.56 -4.55 -46.80
N VAL A 302 -109.16 -4.76 -48.06
CA VAL A 302 -107.79 -5.12 -48.43
C VAL A 302 -106.80 -4.02 -48.05
N ALA A 303 -107.11 -2.77 -48.38
CA ALA A 303 -106.30 -1.61 -48.01
C ALA A 303 -106.22 -1.40 -46.48
N THR A 304 -107.19 -1.91 -45.71
CA THR A 304 -107.18 -1.84 -44.23
C THR A 304 -106.42 -3.01 -43.61
N MET A 305 -106.35 -4.17 -44.27
CA MET A 305 -105.44 -5.26 -43.89
C MET A 305 -103.98 -4.84 -44.12
N LEU A 306 -103.66 -4.35 -45.33
CA LEU A 306 -102.33 -3.79 -45.65
C LEU A 306 -101.92 -2.69 -44.68
N PHE A 307 -102.82 -1.74 -44.39
CA PHE A 307 -102.53 -0.70 -43.40
C PHE A 307 -102.19 -1.28 -42.02
N LYS A 308 -102.98 -2.24 -41.51
CA LYS A 308 -102.76 -2.82 -40.17
C LYS A 308 -101.46 -3.62 -40.05
N GLU A 309 -100.99 -4.24 -41.12
CA GLU A 309 -99.68 -4.90 -41.16
C GLU A 309 -98.54 -3.88 -41.07
N TRP A 310 -98.66 -2.73 -41.73
CA TRP A 310 -97.58 -1.74 -41.85
C TRP A 310 -97.69 -0.56 -40.86
N GLN A 311 -98.78 -0.44 -40.09
CA GLN A 311 -99.08 0.70 -39.19
C GLN A 311 -98.01 0.96 -38.10
N HIS A 312 -97.12 -0.01 -37.86
CA HIS A 312 -96.04 0.09 -36.88
C HIS A 312 -94.71 0.56 -37.49
N ASP A 313 -94.58 0.58 -38.82
CA ASP A 313 -93.47 1.23 -39.50
C ASP A 313 -93.70 2.74 -39.57
N LYS A 314 -92.82 3.49 -38.91
CA LYS A 314 -92.87 4.96 -38.86
C LYS A 314 -92.76 5.58 -40.26
N TYR A 315 -91.91 5.04 -41.13
CA TYR A 315 -91.72 5.56 -42.48
C TYR A 315 -92.95 5.27 -43.35
N PHE A 316 -93.57 4.10 -43.21
CA PHE A 316 -94.86 3.83 -43.85
C PHE A 316 -95.94 4.82 -43.40
N ILE A 317 -96.09 5.06 -42.09
CA ILE A 317 -97.07 6.02 -41.56
C ILE A 317 -96.81 7.44 -42.07
N GLU A 318 -95.54 7.86 -42.12
CA GLU A 318 -95.15 9.16 -42.67
C GLU A 318 -95.54 9.29 -44.16
N GLN A 319 -95.16 8.33 -44.99
CA GLN A 319 -95.50 8.31 -46.42
C GLN A 319 -97.01 8.19 -46.67
N TYR A 320 -97.73 7.43 -45.84
CA TYR A 320 -99.19 7.29 -45.88
C TYR A 320 -99.89 8.64 -45.63
N ILE A 321 -99.44 9.40 -44.63
CA ILE A 321 -99.99 10.73 -44.33
C ILE A 321 -99.61 11.72 -45.44
N GLN A 322 -98.34 11.78 -45.84
CA GLN A 322 -97.87 12.69 -46.91
C GLN A 322 -98.62 12.46 -48.23
N THR A 323 -98.86 11.21 -48.61
CA THR A 323 -99.64 10.86 -49.81
C THR A 323 -101.09 11.35 -49.72
N ARG A 324 -101.72 11.28 -48.54
CA ARG A 324 -103.09 11.77 -48.33
C ARG A 324 -103.19 13.29 -48.38
N VAL A 325 -102.23 14.01 -47.78
CA VAL A 325 -102.11 15.47 -47.90
C VAL A 325 -101.96 15.86 -49.37
N TYR A 326 -101.01 15.25 -50.08
CA TYR A 326 -100.78 15.52 -51.50
C TYR A 326 -102.04 15.33 -52.36
N GLN A 327 -102.81 14.25 -52.18
CA GLN A 327 -104.03 14.03 -52.98
C GLN A 327 -105.12 15.09 -52.73
N VAL A 328 -105.30 15.52 -51.47
CA VAL A 328 -106.24 16.61 -51.13
C VAL A 328 -105.76 17.94 -51.73
N GLU A 329 -104.46 18.25 -51.64
CA GLU A 329 -103.89 19.47 -52.24
C GLU A 329 -103.92 19.47 -53.77
N HIS A 330 -103.74 18.31 -54.39
CA HIS A 330 -103.82 18.11 -55.84
C HIS A 330 -105.24 18.37 -56.38
N HIS A 331 -106.27 17.83 -55.72
CA HIS A 331 -107.66 18.17 -56.04
C HIS A 331 -107.95 19.67 -55.78
N ARG A 332 -107.44 20.22 -54.67
CA ARG A 332 -107.53 21.66 -54.36
C ARG A 332 -106.84 22.56 -55.39
N ALA A 333 -105.83 22.07 -56.10
CA ALA A 333 -105.22 22.76 -57.22
C ALA A 333 -106.13 22.77 -58.45
N HIS A 334 -106.75 21.63 -58.79
CA HIS A 334 -107.71 21.52 -59.89
C HIS A 334 -108.98 22.37 -59.68
N GLU A 335 -109.49 22.43 -58.44
CA GLU A 335 -110.60 23.32 -58.04
C GLU A 335 -110.32 24.79 -58.36
N LYS A 336 -109.14 25.30 -57.94
CA LYS A 336 -108.73 26.70 -58.15
C LYS A 336 -108.68 27.13 -59.62
N VAL A 337 -108.52 26.18 -60.54
CA VAL A 337 -108.48 26.44 -61.99
C VAL A 337 -109.74 25.97 -62.73
N ASN A 338 -110.78 25.53 -62.01
CA ASN A 338 -112.03 24.98 -62.54
C ASN A 338 -111.84 23.83 -63.56
N GLN A 339 -110.82 22.98 -63.37
CA GLN A 339 -110.51 21.88 -64.28
C GLN A 339 -111.01 20.53 -63.78
N GLY A 340 -112.05 20.00 -64.43
CA GLY A 340 -112.28 18.54 -64.49
C GLY A 340 -113.68 18.05 -64.13
N ARG A 341 -113.74 16.75 -63.83
CA ARG A 341 -114.93 16.00 -63.38
C ARG A 341 -114.65 15.18 -62.11
N GLY A 342 -113.59 15.54 -61.36
CA GLY A 342 -113.21 14.85 -60.13
C GLY A 342 -114.01 15.31 -58.92
N ASP A 343 -113.97 14.53 -57.85
CA ASP A 343 -114.53 14.92 -56.56
C ASP A 343 -113.82 16.12 -55.95
N PHE A 344 -114.56 16.91 -55.15
CA PHE A 344 -114.04 18.04 -54.40
C PHE A 344 -113.02 17.58 -53.32
N SER A 345 -112.01 18.41 -53.08
CA SER A 345 -110.94 18.17 -52.10
C SER A 345 -111.48 18.03 -50.68
N GLU A 346 -112.57 18.72 -50.34
CA GLU A 346 -113.30 18.56 -49.08
C GLU A 346 -113.92 17.16 -48.94
N ASN A 347 -114.56 16.63 -49.98
CA ASN A 347 -115.17 15.28 -49.96
C ASN A 347 -114.09 14.20 -49.79
N ILE A 348 -112.94 14.37 -50.46
CA ILE A 348 -111.79 13.46 -50.34
C ILE A 348 -111.16 13.54 -48.95
N TYR A 349 -110.96 14.75 -48.41
CA TYR A 349 -110.47 14.95 -47.05
C TYR A 349 -111.40 14.30 -46.01
N ASN A 350 -112.71 14.54 -46.09
CA ASN A 350 -113.70 13.95 -45.17
C ASN A 350 -113.74 12.42 -45.30
N THR A 351 -113.58 11.87 -46.51
CA THR A 351 -113.46 10.44 -46.75
C THR A 351 -112.17 9.86 -46.14
N PHE A 352 -111.03 10.54 -46.30
CA PHE A 352 -109.77 10.14 -45.68
C PHE A 352 -109.86 10.16 -44.15
N LEU A 353 -110.39 11.23 -43.55
CA LEU A 353 -110.60 11.37 -42.11
C LEU A 353 -111.49 10.26 -41.53
N ALA A 354 -112.58 9.89 -42.23
CA ALA A 354 -113.43 8.78 -41.85
C ALA A 354 -112.68 7.43 -41.91
N VAL A 355 -111.92 7.18 -42.97
CA VAL A 355 -111.08 5.97 -43.12
C VAL A 355 -110.03 5.89 -42.01
N ASP A 356 -109.33 6.98 -41.72
CA ASP A 356 -108.23 7.01 -40.75
C ASP A 356 -108.73 6.87 -39.31
N LYS A 357 -109.90 7.42 -38.99
CA LYS A 357 -110.63 7.13 -37.75
C LYS A 357 -110.93 5.63 -37.57
N THR A 358 -111.31 4.91 -38.63
CA THR A 358 -111.50 3.43 -38.55
C THR A 358 -110.20 2.64 -38.44
N ARG A 359 -109.06 3.26 -38.78
CA ARG A 359 -107.71 2.68 -38.70
C ARG A 359 -106.95 3.07 -37.45
N ASN A 360 -107.53 3.93 -36.60
CA ASN A 360 -106.86 4.58 -35.47
C ASN A 360 -105.57 5.34 -35.88
N ALA A 361 -105.58 5.89 -37.10
CA ALA A 361 -104.51 6.73 -37.62
C ALA A 361 -104.87 8.20 -37.39
N THR A 362 -104.00 8.95 -36.70
CA THR A 362 -104.20 10.39 -36.49
C THR A 362 -103.43 11.16 -37.55
N ILE A 363 -104.13 11.78 -38.50
CA ILE A 363 -103.52 12.82 -39.34
C ILE A 363 -103.44 14.10 -38.49
N SER A 364 -102.23 14.51 -38.14
CA SER A 364 -101.94 15.81 -37.53
C SER A 364 -101.12 16.66 -38.51
N GLY A 365 -101.79 17.38 -39.41
CA GLY A 365 -101.12 18.18 -40.45
C GLY A 365 -102.00 18.61 -41.64
N PHE A 366 -103.23 19.03 -41.37
CA PHE A 366 -104.14 19.65 -42.34
C PHE A 366 -104.64 21.00 -41.79
#